data_AF-A0AAV4HLF2-F1
#
_entry.id   AF-A0AAV4HLF2-F1
#
_cell.length_a   1.000
_cell.length_b   1.000
_cell.length_c   1.000
_cell.angle_alpha   90.00
_cell.angle_beta   90.00
_cell.angle_gamma   90.00
#
_symmetry.space_group_name_H-M   'P 1'
#
loop_
_entity.id
_entity.type
_entity.pdbx_description
1 polymer ?
#
loop_
_entity_poly.entity_id
_entity_poly.type
_entity_poly.pdbx_seq_one_letter_code
_entity_poly.pdbx_strand_id
1 'polypeptide(L)'
;MDVQAAAAVAAAAVAAAAVAASAVAAAAVAASAVVGAAGYRRQLFFFSIIGDFNTPSPLWGDERLDQRGKINGDFLLTNDGILLNDKVPTFVHSAYGSTSAIDLTIASPTVALDFFLSVDDDLCGSDHFLIILSSNTNVGQDDATFNFKKANWQLFGDLCLKSIDEVLTKHENPT
;
A
#
# COMPACT_ATOMS: atom_id res chain seq x y z
N MET A 1 3.18 -7.23 25.21
CA MET A 1 2.51 -6.34 24.24
C MET A 1 1.51 -7.20 23.48
N ASP A 2 0.23 -6.83 23.55
CA ASP A 2 -0.89 -7.58 23.00
C ASP A 2 -0.76 -7.70 21.47
N VAL A 3 -1.07 -8.88 20.92
CA VAL A 3 -0.99 -9.20 19.49
C VAL A 3 -1.93 -8.29 18.68
N GLN A 4 -3.02 -7.83 19.28
CA GLN A 4 -3.94 -6.85 18.69
C GLN A 4 -3.33 -5.44 18.60
N ALA A 5 -2.53 -5.02 19.57
CA ALA A 5 -1.95 -3.68 19.61
C ALA A 5 -0.87 -3.51 18.52
N ALA A 6 -0.06 -4.54 18.26
CA ALA A 6 0.99 -4.46 17.22
C ALA A 6 0.42 -4.48 15.78
N ALA A 7 -0.70 -5.16 15.55
CA ALA A 7 -1.40 -5.14 14.26
C ALA A 7 -2.03 -3.77 13.97
N ALA A 8 -2.60 -3.13 15.00
CA ALA A 8 -3.14 -1.76 14.89
C ALA A 8 -2.05 -0.73 14.59
N VAL A 9 -0.87 -0.84 15.21
CA VAL A 9 0.27 0.06 14.98
C VAL A 9 0.80 -0.03 13.54
N ALA A 10 0.90 -1.23 12.97
CA ALA A 10 1.38 -1.40 11.58
C ALA A 10 0.34 -0.97 10.54
N ALA A 11 -0.94 -1.27 10.77
CA ALA A 11 -2.04 -0.75 9.95
C ALA A 11 -2.11 0.78 10.01
N ALA A 12 -1.88 1.39 11.18
CA ALA A 12 -1.83 2.83 11.36
C ALA A 12 -0.60 3.46 10.67
N ALA A 13 0.58 2.82 10.69
CA ALA A 13 1.78 3.31 10.01
C ALA A 13 1.66 3.23 8.48
N VAL A 14 1.11 2.14 7.94
CA VAL A 14 0.87 1.97 6.49
C VAL A 14 -0.27 2.88 6.02
N ALA A 15 -1.34 3.03 6.79
CA ALA A 15 -2.39 4.00 6.51
C ALA A 15 -1.87 5.44 6.59
N ALA A 16 -1.02 5.79 7.56
CA ALA A 16 -0.40 7.12 7.66
C ALA A 16 0.54 7.41 6.48
N ALA A 17 1.31 6.41 6.02
CA ALA A 17 2.13 6.53 4.81
C ALA A 17 1.27 6.73 3.54
N ALA A 18 0.16 5.99 3.42
CA ALA A 18 -0.80 6.16 2.32
C ALA A 18 -1.54 7.51 2.36
N VAL A 19 -1.80 8.06 3.56
CA VAL A 19 -2.43 9.39 3.73
C VAL A 19 -1.47 10.53 3.36
N ALA A 20 -0.16 10.33 3.50
CA ALA A 20 0.85 11.34 3.13
C ALA A 20 1.10 11.43 1.60
N ALA A 21 0.76 10.38 0.84
CA ALA A 21 0.83 10.36 -0.62
C ALA A 21 -0.57 10.63 -1.21
N SER A 22 -0.84 11.89 -1.56
CA SER A 22 -1.89 12.36 -2.49
C SER A 22 -2.97 11.33 -2.89
N ALA A 23 -4.01 11.19 -2.05
CA ALA A 23 -5.35 10.69 -2.36
C ALA A 23 -5.54 9.79 -3.61
N VAL A 24 -5.39 8.47 -3.45
CA VAL A 24 -6.29 7.34 -3.83
C VAL A 24 -5.42 6.08 -3.81
N ALA A 25 -5.08 5.58 -2.62
CA ALA A 25 -4.40 4.31 -2.45
C ALA A 25 -5.30 3.33 -1.71
N ALA A 26 -5.69 2.23 -2.38
CA ALA A 26 -6.32 1.10 -1.73
C ALA A 26 -5.23 0.26 -1.07
N ALA A 27 -5.17 0.30 0.27
CA ALA A 27 -4.25 -0.52 1.06
C ALA A 27 -5.02 -1.67 1.72
N ALA A 28 -4.70 -2.91 1.35
CA ALA A 28 -5.13 -4.09 2.09
C ALA A 28 -3.97 -4.53 3.01
N VAL A 29 -4.20 -4.54 4.33
CA VAL A 29 -3.20 -4.96 5.33
C VAL A 29 -3.77 -6.11 6.14
N ALA A 30 -3.11 -7.27 6.09
CA ALA A 30 -3.37 -8.42 6.94
C ALA A 30 -2.10 -8.73 7.76
N ALA A 31 -2.18 -8.59 9.08
CA ALA A 31 -1.08 -8.97 9.97
C ALA A 31 -1.32 -10.39 10.50
N SER A 32 -0.42 -11.33 10.20
CA SER A 32 -0.43 -12.67 10.79
C SER A 32 0.87 -12.91 11.56
N ALA A 33 0.76 -13.18 12.86
CA ALA A 33 1.91 -13.48 13.70
C ALA A 33 2.26 -14.97 13.56
N VAL A 34 3.29 -15.31 12.78
CA VAL A 34 3.85 -16.66 12.74
C VAL A 34 4.89 -16.79 13.86
N VAL A 35 4.62 -17.63 14.86
CA VAL A 35 5.58 -17.93 15.92
C VAL A 35 6.58 -18.96 15.39
N GLY A 36 7.80 -18.51 15.09
CA GLY A 36 8.91 -19.39 14.73
C GLY A 36 9.51 -20.10 15.95
N ALA A 37 9.98 -21.33 15.76
CA ALA A 37 10.64 -22.16 16.76
C ALA A 37 12.05 -21.64 17.13
N ALA A 38 12.14 -20.47 17.75
CA ALA A 38 13.32 -19.95 18.45
C ALA A 38 13.03 -18.63 19.22
N GLY A 39 11.76 -18.29 19.51
CA GLY A 39 11.42 -17.03 20.17
C GLY A 39 11.59 -15.78 19.29
N TYR A 40 12.04 -15.93 18.04
CA TYR A 40 12.08 -14.85 17.06
C TYR A 40 10.69 -14.67 16.45
N ARG A 41 9.95 -13.68 16.93
CA ARG A 41 8.68 -13.26 16.33
C ARG A 41 8.98 -12.33 15.15
N ARG A 42 9.05 -12.88 13.93
CA ARG A 42 8.85 -12.04 12.73
C ARG A 42 7.36 -11.86 12.57
N GLN A 43 6.85 -10.65 12.81
CA GLN A 43 5.54 -10.29 12.30
C GLN A 43 5.64 -10.27 10.78
N LEU A 44 5.01 -11.24 10.11
CA LEU A 44 4.87 -11.22 8.67
C LEU A 44 3.67 -10.32 8.37
N PHE A 45 3.96 -9.12 7.88
CA PHE A 45 2.95 -8.19 7.40
C PHE A 45 2.64 -8.54 5.94
N PHE A 46 1.40 -8.96 5.68
CA PHE A 46 0.89 -9.15 4.34
C PHE A 46 0.22 -7.84 3.94
N PHE A 47 0.73 -7.19 2.90
CA PHE A 47 0.11 -5.98 2.40
C PHE A 47 0.21 -5.86 0.89
N SER A 48 -0.76 -5.15 0.32
CA SER A 48 -0.71 -4.58 -1.03
C SER A 48 -1.29 -3.17 -0.98
N ILE A 49 -0.59 -2.23 -1.60
CA ILE A 49 -0.97 -0.82 -1.73
C ILE A 49 -0.97 -0.51 -3.22
N ILE A 50 -2.13 -0.15 -3.74
CA ILE A 50 -2.31 0.16 -5.17
C ILE A 50 -3.00 1.50 -5.28
N GLY A 51 -2.52 2.39 -6.14
CA GLY A 51 -3.15 3.69 -6.30
C GLY A 51 -2.38 4.68 -7.16
N ASP A 52 -2.94 5.87 -7.31
CA ASP A 52 -2.27 7.03 -7.89
C ASP A 52 -1.42 7.70 -6.82
N PHE A 53 -0.10 7.65 -6.98
CA PHE A 53 0.83 8.30 -6.06
C PHE A 53 1.16 9.71 -6.54
N ASN A 54 1.01 10.00 -7.83
CA ASN A 54 1.39 11.27 -8.46
C ASN A 54 2.81 11.72 -8.09
N THR A 55 3.76 10.78 -8.01
CA THR A 55 5.15 11.06 -7.63
C THR A 55 6.13 10.65 -8.72
N PRO A 56 7.09 11.51 -9.11
CA PRO A 56 8.15 11.15 -10.02
C PRO A 56 9.30 10.43 -9.29
N SER A 57 9.80 9.34 -9.88
CA SER A 57 11.05 8.70 -9.45
C SER A 57 11.65 7.83 -10.57
N PRO A 58 13.00 7.75 -10.65
CA PRO A 58 13.69 6.79 -11.51
C PRO A 58 13.38 5.33 -11.21
N LEU A 59 12.90 5.03 -9.99
CA LEU A 59 12.51 3.68 -9.57
C LEU A 59 11.37 3.13 -10.44
N TRP A 60 10.40 3.96 -10.80
CA TRP A 60 9.27 3.59 -11.67
C TRP A 60 9.29 4.28 -13.04
N GLY A 61 10.39 4.93 -13.42
CA GLY A 61 10.64 5.34 -14.81
C GLY A 61 10.47 6.82 -15.14
N ASP A 62 10.41 7.71 -14.15
CA ASP A 62 10.56 9.16 -14.37
C ASP A 62 12.04 9.56 -14.23
N GLU A 63 12.53 10.49 -15.04
CA GLU A 63 13.91 11.00 -14.93
C GLU A 63 14.10 11.88 -13.68
N ARG A 64 13.01 12.46 -13.17
CA ARG A 64 13.02 13.34 -12.00
C ARG A 64 12.83 12.53 -10.74
N LEU A 65 13.41 13.05 -9.65
CA LEU A 65 13.17 12.56 -8.30
C LEU A 65 12.87 13.75 -7.39
N ASP A 66 11.63 13.82 -6.90
CA ASP A 66 11.21 14.84 -5.93
C ASP A 66 11.17 14.27 -4.50
N GLN A 67 10.78 15.10 -3.53
CA GLN A 67 10.66 14.68 -2.12
C GLN A 67 9.63 13.56 -1.93
N ARG A 68 8.54 13.56 -2.70
CA ARG A 68 7.48 12.56 -2.58
C ARG A 68 7.96 11.22 -3.12
N GLY A 69 8.69 11.22 -4.25
CA GLY A 69 9.36 10.04 -4.78
C GLY A 69 10.40 9.46 -3.79
N LYS A 70 11.13 10.32 -3.07
CA LYS A 70 12.04 9.89 -2.00
C LYS A 70 11.31 9.23 -0.84
N ILE A 71 10.23 9.85 -0.34
CA ILE A 71 9.43 9.29 0.76
C ILE A 71 8.89 7.90 0.39
N ASN A 72 8.37 7.73 -0.83
CA ASN A 72 7.90 6.43 -1.31
C ASN A 72 9.05 5.42 -1.49
N GLY A 73 10.21 5.86 -1.97
CA GLY A 73 11.42 5.03 -2.04
C GLY A 73 11.88 4.55 -0.66
N ASP A 74 11.91 5.45 0.33
CA ASP A 74 12.26 5.13 1.72
C ASP A 74 11.23 4.18 2.35
N PHE A 75 9.94 4.34 2.02
CA PHE A 75 8.89 3.41 2.42
C PHE A 75 9.15 2.00 1.89
N LEU A 76 9.47 1.85 0.60
CA LEU A 76 9.82 0.55 0.01
C LEU A 76 10.98 -0.11 0.77
N LEU A 77 12.06 0.64 1.02
CA LEU A 77 13.25 0.13 1.70
C LEU A 77 13.00 -0.23 3.17
N THR A 78 12.24 0.59 3.89
CA THR A 78 12.04 0.43 5.33
C THR A 78 11.06 -0.68 5.67
N ASN A 79 10.12 -0.97 4.76
CA ASN A 79 9.01 -1.91 5.00
C ASN A 79 9.11 -3.19 4.16
N ASP A 80 10.27 -3.48 3.57
CA ASP A 80 10.47 -4.59 2.62
C ASP A 80 9.42 -4.57 1.49
N GLY A 81 9.02 -3.38 1.05
CA GLY A 81 8.05 -3.19 -0.02
C GLY A 81 8.64 -3.51 -1.39
N ILE A 82 7.97 -4.39 -2.12
CA ILE A 82 8.30 -4.75 -3.50
C ILE A 82 7.41 -3.95 -4.44
N LEU A 83 8.04 -3.17 -5.31
CA LEU A 83 7.35 -2.49 -6.41
C LEU A 83 7.08 -3.50 -7.53
N LEU A 84 5.81 -3.69 -7.89
CA LEU A 84 5.41 -4.59 -8.99
C LEU A 84 5.42 -3.93 -10.36
N ASN A 85 5.44 -2.59 -10.42
CA ASN A 85 5.52 -1.85 -11.68
C ASN A 85 6.83 -2.12 -12.41
N ASP A 86 6.73 -2.28 -13.72
CA ASP A 86 7.83 -2.51 -14.67
C ASP A 86 8.17 -1.26 -15.48
N LYS A 87 7.82 -0.07 -14.96
CA LYS A 87 8.01 1.24 -15.58
C LYS A 87 7.17 1.48 -16.85
N VAL A 88 6.21 0.60 -17.14
CA VAL A 88 5.21 0.87 -18.18
C VAL A 88 4.38 2.08 -17.75
N PRO A 89 4.15 3.06 -18.65
CA PRO A 89 3.37 4.24 -18.30
C PRO A 89 1.95 3.90 -17.90
N THR A 90 1.44 4.57 -16.87
CA THR A 90 0.09 4.39 -16.33
C THR A 90 -0.78 5.63 -16.49
N PHE A 91 -0.20 6.73 -16.96
CA PHE A 91 -0.88 8.01 -17.17
C PHE A 91 -0.41 8.66 -18.48
N VAL A 92 -1.33 9.34 -19.15
CA VAL A 92 -1.06 10.18 -20.33
C VAL A 92 -1.60 11.59 -20.10
N HIS A 93 -0.70 12.57 -20.19
CA HIS A 93 -1.10 13.97 -20.12
C HIS A 93 -1.79 14.40 -21.43
N SER A 94 -3.10 14.53 -21.41
CA SER A 94 -3.95 14.86 -22.58
C SER A 94 -3.47 16.06 -23.41
N ALA A 95 -2.96 17.12 -22.78
CA ALA A 95 -2.52 18.32 -23.50
C ALA A 95 -1.18 18.18 -24.24
N TYR A 96 -0.27 17.32 -23.77
CA TYR A 96 1.11 17.24 -24.26
C TYR A 96 1.47 15.88 -24.85
N GLY A 97 0.63 14.86 -24.65
CA GLY A 97 0.88 13.48 -25.04
C GLY A 97 2.03 12.80 -24.27
N SER A 98 2.60 13.47 -23.28
CA SER A 98 3.64 12.90 -22.43
C SER A 98 3.07 11.86 -21.49
N THR A 99 3.81 10.78 -21.26
CA THR A 99 3.38 9.66 -20.43
C THR A 99 4.20 9.55 -19.15
N SER A 100 3.61 9.02 -18.08
CA SER A 100 4.31 8.74 -16.82
C SER A 100 3.74 7.50 -16.12
N ALA A 101 4.55 6.85 -15.30
CA ALA A 101 4.12 5.73 -14.44
C ALA A 101 3.93 6.23 -13.01
N ILE A 102 2.77 6.82 -12.71
CA ILE A 102 2.48 7.44 -11.41
C ILE A 102 1.50 6.63 -10.56
N ASP A 103 0.88 5.62 -11.16
CA ASP A 103 0.05 4.65 -10.47
C ASP A 103 0.93 3.47 -10.05
N LEU A 104 1.12 3.27 -8.75
CA LEU A 104 2.04 2.27 -8.22
C LEU A 104 1.29 1.14 -7.55
N THR A 105 1.83 -0.07 -7.71
CA THR A 105 1.47 -1.26 -6.96
C THR A 105 2.67 -1.70 -6.14
N ILE A 106 2.51 -1.64 -4.82
CA ILE A 106 3.53 -2.03 -3.84
C ILE A 106 2.97 -3.20 -3.04
N ALA A 107 3.75 -4.27 -2.89
CA ALA A 107 3.33 -5.45 -2.15
C ALA A 107 4.43 -5.91 -1.18
N SER A 108 4.05 -6.58 -0.09
CA SER A 108 5.04 -7.27 0.72
C SER A 108 5.64 -8.47 -0.04
N PRO A 109 6.83 -8.98 0.33
CA PRO A 109 7.52 -9.97 -0.49
C PRO A 109 6.73 -11.26 -0.72
N THR A 110 5.90 -11.66 0.25
CA THR A 110 5.06 -12.86 0.10
C THR A 110 3.90 -12.60 -0.86
N VAL A 111 3.23 -11.44 -0.76
CA VAL A 111 2.13 -11.07 -1.66
C VAL A 111 2.65 -10.86 -3.08
N ALA A 112 3.83 -10.28 -3.24
CA ALA A 112 4.44 -10.02 -4.54
C ALA A 112 4.63 -11.29 -5.41
N LEU A 113 4.82 -12.46 -4.79
CA LEU A 113 4.98 -13.73 -5.51
C LEU A 113 3.66 -14.29 -6.06
N ASP A 114 2.54 -13.86 -5.50
CA ASP A 114 1.22 -14.39 -5.83
C ASP A 114 0.54 -13.63 -6.97
N PHE A 115 1.12 -12.51 -7.43
CA PHE A 115 0.51 -11.64 -8.42
C PHE A 115 1.46 -11.28 -9.58
N PHE A 116 0.88 -11.11 -10.76
CA PHE A 116 1.50 -10.45 -11.90
C PHE A 116 0.76 -9.16 -12.22
N LEU A 117 1.52 -8.12 -12.53
CA LEU A 117 0.99 -6.82 -12.96
C LEU A 117 1.10 -6.69 -14.48
N SER A 118 0.06 -6.14 -15.09
CA SER A 118 0.05 -5.67 -16.47
C SER A 118 -0.70 -4.36 -16.57
N VAL A 119 -0.39 -3.56 -17.58
CA VAL A 119 -1.09 -2.30 -17.87
C VAL A 119 -1.80 -2.48 -19.21
N ASP A 120 -3.10 -2.16 -19.24
CA ASP A 120 -3.91 -2.19 -20.46
C ASP A 120 -3.46 -1.09 -21.43
N ASP A 121 -3.52 -1.35 -22.73
CA ASP A 121 -3.13 -0.37 -23.75
C ASP A 121 -4.28 0.57 -24.14
N ASP A 122 -5.52 0.26 -23.74
CA ASP A 122 -6.67 1.13 -23.89
C ASP A 122 -6.90 2.01 -22.64
N LEU A 123 -6.97 3.31 -22.86
CA LEU A 123 -7.33 4.30 -21.84
C LEU A 123 -8.81 4.21 -21.43
N CYS A 124 -9.67 3.59 -22.24
CA CYS A 124 -11.10 3.48 -22.00
C CYS A 124 -11.80 4.83 -21.72
N GLY A 125 -11.28 5.93 -22.30
CA GLY A 125 -11.77 7.29 -22.08
C GLY A 125 -11.25 8.00 -20.82
N SER A 126 -10.31 7.40 -20.09
CA SER A 126 -9.55 8.03 -19.00
C SER A 126 -8.24 8.65 -19.52
N ASP A 127 -7.55 9.38 -18.67
CA ASP A 127 -6.13 9.76 -18.80
C ASP A 127 -5.19 8.80 -18.06
N HIS A 128 -5.73 7.84 -17.30
CA HIS A 128 -4.98 6.74 -16.69
C HIS A 128 -5.25 5.42 -17.40
N PHE A 129 -4.19 4.65 -17.65
CA PHE A 129 -4.28 3.27 -18.12
C PHE A 129 -4.71 2.35 -16.98
N LEU A 130 -5.45 1.30 -17.32
CA LEU A 130 -5.90 0.32 -16.34
C LEU A 130 -4.73 -0.54 -15.87
N ILE A 131 -4.49 -0.58 -14.55
CA ILE A 131 -3.61 -1.58 -13.93
C ILE A 131 -4.42 -2.85 -13.67
N ILE A 132 -3.93 -3.97 -14.19
CA ILE A 132 -4.51 -5.29 -14.02
C ILE A 132 -3.56 -6.14 -13.17
N LEU A 133 -4.06 -6.60 -12.03
CA LEU A 133 -3.38 -7.57 -11.17
C LEU A 133 -4.00 -8.95 -11.32
N SER A 134 -3.21 -9.90 -11.79
CA SER A 134 -3.62 -11.29 -11.98
C SER A 134 -3.00 -12.16 -10.90
N SER A 135 -3.82 -12.97 -10.19
CA SER A 135 -3.28 -13.91 -9.20
C SER A 135 -2.82 -15.21 -9.83
N ASN A 136 -1.74 -15.76 -9.31
CA ASN A 136 -1.22 -17.09 -9.62
C ASN A 136 -1.94 -18.21 -8.88
N THR A 137 -2.83 -17.85 -7.96
CA THR A 137 -3.56 -18.77 -7.11
C THR A 137 -5.06 -18.66 -7.38
N ASN A 138 -5.74 -19.81 -7.40
CA ASN A 138 -7.20 -19.82 -7.36
C ASN A 138 -7.62 -19.51 -5.92
N VAL A 139 -7.85 -18.24 -5.64
CA VAL A 139 -8.46 -17.83 -4.38
C VAL A 139 -9.94 -18.20 -4.47
N GLY A 140 -10.41 -19.07 -3.57
CA GLY A 140 -11.84 -19.36 -3.48
C GLY A 140 -12.62 -18.06 -3.24
N GLN A 141 -13.76 -17.90 -3.91
CA GLN A 141 -14.67 -16.81 -3.58
C GLN A 141 -15.23 -17.06 -2.18
N ASP A 142 -14.94 -16.14 -1.26
CA ASP A 142 -15.72 -16.02 -0.04
C ASP A 142 -16.94 -15.14 -0.37
N ASP A 143 -18.14 -15.73 -0.26
CA ASP A 143 -19.41 -15.03 -0.49
C ASP A 143 -19.73 -14.02 0.63
N ALA A 144 -18.89 -13.93 1.66
CA ALA A 144 -19.03 -12.95 2.72
C ALA A 144 -18.85 -11.51 2.20
N THR A 145 -19.96 -10.84 1.95
CA THR A 145 -19.95 -9.41 1.57
C THR A 145 -19.95 -8.50 2.80
N PHE A 146 -19.10 -7.47 2.82
CA PHE A 146 -19.14 -6.42 3.84
C PHE A 146 -20.25 -5.41 3.54
N ASN A 147 -21.10 -5.12 4.54
CA ASN A 147 -22.12 -4.07 4.43
C ASN A 147 -21.63 -2.77 5.08
N PHE A 148 -21.02 -1.91 4.26
CA PHE A 148 -20.52 -0.59 4.67
C PHE A 148 -21.58 0.37 5.23
N LYS A 149 -22.87 0.17 4.89
CA LYS A 149 -23.97 0.98 5.47
C LYS A 149 -24.26 0.62 6.92
N LYS A 150 -23.92 -0.61 7.32
CA LYS A 150 -24.07 -1.09 8.71
C LYS A 150 -22.79 -0.98 9.53
N ALA A 151 -21.69 -0.56 8.92
CA ALA A 151 -20.44 -0.35 9.63
C ALA A 151 -20.58 0.80 10.63
N ASN A 152 -20.11 0.58 11.85
CA ASN A 152 -20.05 1.64 12.87
C ASN A 152 -18.78 2.48 12.64
N TRP A 153 -18.88 3.42 11.72
CA TRP A 153 -17.76 4.30 11.33
C TRP A 153 -17.25 5.16 12.48
N GLN A 154 -18.13 5.54 13.42
CA GLN A 154 -17.74 6.30 14.60
C GLN A 154 -16.79 5.48 15.47
N LEU A 155 -17.17 4.25 15.82
CA LEU A 155 -16.32 3.37 16.61
C LEU A 155 -14.99 3.09 15.90
N PHE A 156 -15.01 2.88 14.58
CA PHE A 156 -13.77 2.72 13.81
C PHE A 156 -12.87 3.95 13.93
N GLY A 157 -13.42 5.15 13.74
CA GLY A 157 -12.67 6.41 13.88
C GLY A 157 -12.08 6.59 15.29
N ASP A 158 -12.87 6.33 16.33
CA ASP A 158 -12.43 6.42 17.72
C ASP A 158 -11.26 5.46 18.01
N LEU A 159 -11.31 4.23 17.47
CA LEU A 159 -10.25 3.24 17.60
C LEU A 159 -8.98 3.63 16.84
N CYS A 160 -9.12 4.18 15.62
CA CYS A 160 -8.00 4.69 14.84
C CYS A 160 -7.27 5.82 15.58
N LEU A 161 -8.00 6.82 16.06
CA LEU A 161 -7.43 7.94 16.80
C LEU A 161 -6.66 7.45 18.04
N LYS A 162 -7.28 6.58 18.84
CA LYS A 162 -6.62 5.98 20.00
C LYS A 162 -5.33 5.27 19.63
N SER A 163 -5.32 4.49 18.55
CA SER A 163 -4.12 3.78 18.11
C SER A 163 -3.01 4.73 17.63
N ILE A 164 -3.37 5.82 16.96
CA ILE A 164 -2.41 6.83 16.50
C ILE A 164 -1.79 7.52 17.73
N ASP A 165 -2.60 7.95 18.69
CA ASP A 165 -2.13 8.60 19.92
C ASP A 165 -1.18 7.69 20.71
N GLU A 166 -1.48 6.39 20.80
CA GLU A 166 -0.60 5.40 21.43
C GLU A 166 0.75 5.21 20.72
N VAL A 167 0.82 5.46 19.40
CA VAL A 167 2.07 5.43 18.62
C VAL A 167 2.87 6.70 18.85
N LEU A 168 2.21 7.86 18.79
CA LEU A 168 2.86 9.16 18.94
C LEU A 168 3.45 9.33 20.35
N THR A 169 2.69 8.98 21.39
CA THR A 169 3.13 9.09 22.79
C THR A 169 4.29 8.17 23.16
N LYS A 170 4.48 7.04 22.46
CA LYS A 170 5.66 6.16 22.63
C LYS A 170 6.93 6.72 21.99
N HIS A 171 6.81 7.58 20.97
CA HIS A 171 7.94 8.21 20.31
C HIS A 171 8.46 9.47 21.03
N GLU A 172 7.66 10.10 21.89
CA GLU A 172 8.07 11.30 22.65
C GLU A 172 8.90 11.00 23.91
N ASN A 173 9.04 9.73 24.31
CA ASN A 173 9.90 9.32 25.43
C ASN A 173 11.00 8.35 24.99
N PRO A 174 12.08 8.84 24.37
CA PRO A 174 13.28 8.03 24.17
C PRO A 174 14.06 8.00 25.50
N THR A 175 14.04 6.86 26.20
CA THR A 175 15.10 6.51 27.16
C THR A 175 16.35 6.06 26.42
#